data_AF-A0A455UG35-F1
#
_entry.id   AF-A0A455UG35-F1
#
_cell.length_a   1.000
_cell.length_b   1.000
_cell.length_c   1.000
_cell.angle_alpha   90.00
_cell.angle_beta   90.00
_cell.angle_gamma   90.00
#
_symmetry.space_group_name_H-M   'P 1'
#
loop_
_entity.id
_entity.type
_entity.pdbx_description
1 polymer ?
#
loop_
_entity_poly.entity_id
_entity_poly.type
_entity_poly.pdbx_seq_one_letter_code
_entity_poly.pdbx_strand_id
1 'polypeptide(L)'
;MAGEAMNGIGVSTVNMPGSEIFTSLQTGALDAADWVGPYNDLAFGLHQVADYYYTSAWNEPTAVLEGTINLDAWNALPEDLQDVIREAARASNLAMISEFAFRNAQALEALVDEHGVQLRTFPEDVMAALYTLVTGSHSAPDRQR
;
A
#
# COMPACT_ATOMS: atom_id res chain seq x y z
N MET A 1 -5.01 8.26 6.70
CA MET A 1 -6.09 7.45 6.10
C MET A 1 -6.05 5.99 6.52
N ALA A 2 -5.12 5.16 6.02
CA ALA A 2 -5.06 3.73 6.35
C ALA A 2 -4.84 3.46 7.85
N GLY A 3 -3.78 4.05 8.42
CA GLY A 3 -3.47 3.90 9.84
C GLY A 3 -4.56 4.45 10.75
N GLU A 4 -5.21 5.55 10.37
CA GLU A 4 -6.32 6.14 11.12
C GLU A 4 -7.57 5.23 11.11
N ALA A 5 -7.90 4.64 9.97
CA ALA A 5 -9.01 3.67 9.87
C ALA A 5 -8.73 2.41 10.72
N MET A 6 -7.49 1.91 10.67
CA MET A 6 -7.06 0.78 11.51
C MET A 6 -7.11 1.13 13.02
N ASN A 7 -6.67 2.33 13.41
CA ASN A 7 -6.85 2.83 14.79
C ASN A 7 -8.32 2.89 15.18
N GLY A 8 -9.21 3.27 14.26
CA GLY A 8 -10.66 3.32 14.47
C GLY A 8 -11.32 1.96 14.75
N ILE A 9 -10.69 0.85 14.32
CA ILE A 9 -11.12 -0.51 14.66
C ILE A 9 -10.26 -1.17 15.77
N GLY A 10 -9.43 -0.39 16.46
CA GLY A 10 -8.70 -0.82 17.66
C GLY A 10 -7.29 -1.36 17.41
N VAL A 11 -6.75 -1.27 16.19
CA VAL A 11 -5.34 -1.58 15.91
C VAL A 11 -4.45 -0.46 16.44
N SER A 12 -3.31 -0.78 17.06
CA SER A 12 -2.30 0.23 17.42
C SER A 12 -1.32 0.42 16.26
N THR A 13 -1.45 1.49 15.48
CA THR A 13 -0.59 1.71 14.32
C THR A 13 0.65 2.54 14.64
N VAL A 14 1.78 2.18 14.03
CA VAL A 14 3.01 2.98 14.04
C VAL A 14 3.54 3.14 12.62
N ASN A 15 4.18 4.27 12.33
CA ASN A 15 4.88 4.48 11.07
C ASN A 15 6.39 4.37 11.32
N MET A 16 7.09 3.61 10.47
CA MET A 16 8.52 3.40 10.60
C MET A 16 9.20 3.21 9.24
N PRO A 17 10.53 3.41 9.15
CA PRO A 17 11.28 3.16 7.92
C PRO A 17 11.16 1.71 7.45
N GLY A 18 11.03 1.49 6.15
CA GLY A 18 10.91 0.15 5.57
C GLY A 18 12.04 -0.81 5.95
N SER A 19 13.26 -0.28 6.14
CA SER A 19 14.42 -1.06 6.59
C SER A 19 14.29 -1.65 8.00
N GLU A 20 13.37 -1.14 8.81
CA GLU A 20 13.14 -1.60 10.18
C GLU A 20 12.02 -2.63 10.27
N ILE A 21 11.15 -2.75 9.25
CA ILE A 21 9.94 -3.58 9.28
C ILE A 21 10.28 -5.06 9.54
N PHE A 22 11.21 -5.64 8.78
CA PHE A 22 11.57 -7.05 8.91
C PHE A 22 12.05 -7.38 10.34
N THR A 23 12.97 -6.57 10.87
CA THR A 23 13.53 -6.77 12.22
C THR A 23 12.45 -6.59 13.29
N SER A 24 11.55 -5.63 13.11
CA SER A 24 10.44 -5.39 14.05
C SER A 24 9.45 -6.55 14.07
N LEU A 25 9.15 -7.16 12.92
CA LEU A 25 8.35 -8.39 12.85
C LEU A 25 9.10 -9.57 13.47
N GLN A 26 10.37 -9.76 13.12
CA GLN A 26 11.20 -10.85 13.63
C GLN A 26 11.31 -10.84 15.16
N THR A 27 11.38 -9.66 15.77
CA THR A 27 11.50 -9.49 17.22
C THR A 27 10.15 -9.52 17.95
N GLY A 28 9.03 -9.51 17.21
CA GLY A 28 7.68 -9.41 17.77
C GLY A 28 7.33 -8.02 18.31
N ALA A 29 8.07 -6.99 17.91
CA ALA A 29 7.69 -5.59 18.19
C ALA A 29 6.49 -5.15 17.34
N LEU A 30 6.32 -5.76 16.16
CA LEU A 30 5.12 -5.67 15.34
C LEU A 30 4.46 -7.04 15.20
N ASP A 31 3.13 -7.07 15.25
CA ASP A 31 2.33 -8.27 14.96
C ASP A 31 1.98 -8.41 13.47
N ALA A 32 1.99 -7.29 12.74
CA ALA A 32 1.68 -7.22 11.32
C ALA A 32 2.35 -5.98 10.70
N ALA A 33 2.56 -6.02 9.39
CA ALA A 33 3.06 -4.89 8.63
C ALA A 33 2.33 -4.79 7.29
N ASP A 34 2.26 -3.57 6.79
CA ASP A 34 1.86 -3.23 5.44
C ASP A 34 3.02 -2.45 4.79
N TRP A 35 3.24 -2.65 3.49
CA TRP A 35 4.30 -1.95 2.78
C TRP A 35 3.89 -1.50 1.38
N VAL A 36 3.91 -2.38 0.37
CA VAL A 36 3.53 -1.99 -1.00
C VAL A 36 2.79 -3.11 -1.72
N GLY A 37 3.34 -4.31 -1.74
CA GLY A 37 2.82 -5.38 -2.58
C GLY A 37 3.84 -6.47 -2.87
N PRO A 38 3.43 -7.56 -3.55
CA PRO A 38 4.19 -8.80 -3.64
C PRO A 38 5.65 -8.61 -4.07
N TYR A 39 5.92 -7.75 -5.05
CA TYR A 39 7.27 -7.54 -5.57
C TYR A 39 8.22 -6.97 -4.51
N ASN A 40 7.80 -5.95 -3.77
CA ASN A 40 8.65 -5.35 -2.73
C ASN A 40 8.68 -6.20 -1.46
N ASP A 41 7.56 -6.78 -1.08
CA ASP A 41 7.44 -7.54 0.16
C ASP A 41 8.26 -8.84 0.09
N LEU A 42 8.33 -9.45 -1.11
CA LEU A 42 9.24 -10.56 -1.39
C LEU A 42 10.70 -10.12 -1.27
N ALA A 43 11.07 -8.97 -1.85
CA ALA A 43 12.43 -8.43 -1.77
C ALA A 43 12.84 -8.07 -0.33
N PHE A 44 11.88 -7.66 0.51
CA PHE A 44 12.10 -7.39 1.94
C PHE A 44 12.14 -8.66 2.79
N GLY A 45 11.78 -9.82 2.21
CA GLY A 45 11.83 -11.10 2.89
C GLY A 45 10.73 -11.28 3.93
N LEU A 46 9.64 -10.50 3.89
CA LEU A 46 8.62 -10.51 4.96
C LEU A 46 7.97 -11.89 5.16
N HIS A 47 7.93 -12.72 4.11
CA HIS A 47 7.47 -14.11 4.16
C HIS A 47 8.26 -15.00 5.14
N GLN A 48 9.48 -14.61 5.54
CA GLN A 48 10.27 -15.38 6.51
C GLN A 48 9.82 -15.15 7.95
N VAL A 49 9.02 -14.11 8.19
CA VAL A 49 8.60 -13.67 9.53
C VAL A 49 7.07 -13.48 9.63
N ALA A 50 6.32 -13.71 8.54
CA ALA A 50 4.87 -13.66 8.49
C ALA A 50 4.31 -14.66 7.48
N ASP A 51 3.37 -15.51 7.92
CA ASP A 51 2.81 -16.59 7.09
C ASP A 51 1.58 -16.16 6.26
N TYR A 52 0.86 -15.12 6.71
CA TYR A 52 -0.42 -14.72 6.14
C TYR A 52 -0.28 -13.42 5.36
N TYR A 53 -0.81 -13.40 4.14
CA TYR A 53 -0.84 -12.22 3.30
C TYR A 53 -2.29 -11.87 2.97
N TYR A 54 -2.79 -10.78 3.55
CA TYR A 54 -4.14 -10.29 3.32
C TYR A 54 -4.22 -9.48 2.01
N THR A 55 -5.19 -9.85 1.18
CA THR A 55 -5.43 -9.32 -0.16
C THR A 55 -6.69 -8.48 -0.15
N SER A 56 -6.49 -7.18 -0.03
CA SER A 56 -7.40 -6.15 -0.50
C SER A 56 -6.61 -4.85 -0.37
N ALA A 57 -6.25 -4.24 -1.50
CA ALA A 57 -5.60 -2.94 -1.52
C ALA A 57 -6.62 -1.83 -1.16
N TRP A 58 -7.38 -2.03 -0.07
CA TRP A 58 -8.48 -1.16 0.36
C TRP A 58 -7.95 0.19 0.83
N ASN A 59 -6.77 0.18 1.42
CA ASN A 59 -6.06 1.36 1.89
C ASN A 59 -5.33 2.08 0.76
N GLU A 60 -4.83 1.35 -0.24
CA GLU A 60 -3.96 1.88 -1.31
C GLU A 60 -4.28 1.25 -2.67
N PRO A 61 -5.44 1.59 -3.27
CA PRO A 61 -5.95 0.90 -4.47
C PRO A 61 -5.12 1.17 -5.74
N THR A 62 -4.29 2.21 -5.74
CA THR A 62 -3.40 2.59 -6.84
C THR A 62 -2.15 3.26 -6.31
N ALA A 63 -0.98 2.80 -6.76
CA ALA A 63 0.30 3.42 -6.47
C ALA A 63 0.70 4.42 -7.56
N VAL A 64 -0.02 5.56 -7.64
CA VAL A 64 0.41 6.71 -8.46
C VAL A 64 1.30 7.59 -7.59
N LEU A 65 2.58 7.69 -7.93
CA LEU A 65 3.51 8.58 -7.21
C LEU A 65 3.45 10.01 -7.75
N GLU A 66 3.71 10.97 -6.87
CA GLU A 66 3.82 12.38 -7.21
C GLU A 66 5.29 12.83 -7.24
N GLY A 67 5.60 13.73 -8.17
CA GLY A 67 6.84 14.50 -8.17
C GLY A 67 6.53 15.93 -7.77
N THR A 68 7.24 16.46 -6.77
CA THR A 68 7.10 17.84 -6.33
C THR A 68 8.30 18.67 -6.78
N ILE A 69 8.03 19.89 -7.24
CA ILE A 69 9.05 20.83 -7.73
C ILE A 69 8.83 22.16 -7.04
N ASN A 70 9.90 22.81 -6.59
CA ASN A 70 9.83 24.16 -6.06
C ASN A 70 9.23 25.11 -7.12
N LEU A 71 8.27 25.94 -6.73
CA LEU A 71 7.51 26.77 -7.66
C LEU A 71 8.38 27.82 -8.36
N ASP A 72 9.36 28.42 -7.67
CA ASP A 72 10.24 29.42 -8.28
C ASP A 72 11.17 28.79 -9.31
N ALA A 73 11.72 27.61 -8.99
CA ALA A 73 12.52 26.83 -9.92
C ALA A 73 11.70 26.42 -11.16
N TRP A 74 10.43 26.04 -10.97
CA TRP A 74 9.52 25.73 -12.07
C TRP A 74 9.26 26.93 -12.97
N ASN A 75 8.97 28.09 -12.38
CA ASN A 75 8.66 29.32 -13.12
C ASN A 75 9.90 29.91 -13.82
N ALA A 76 11.11 29.56 -13.36
CA ALA A 76 12.36 29.94 -14.02
C ALA A 76 12.65 29.12 -15.28
N LEU A 77 11.95 27.99 -15.49
CA LEU A 77 12.12 27.17 -16.69
C LEU A 77 11.38 27.78 -17.89
N PRO A 78 11.99 27.77 -19.09
CA PRO A 78 11.29 27.93 -20.35
C PRO A 78 10.12 26.93 -20.51
N GLU A 79 9.10 27.32 -21.27
CA GLU A 79 7.87 26.53 -21.47
C GLU A 79 8.15 25.13 -22.05
N ASP A 80 9.08 25.00 -22.98
CA ASP A 80 9.46 23.71 -23.57
C ASP A 80 10.08 22.76 -22.54
N LEU A 81 10.88 23.26 -21.60
CA LEU A 81 11.44 22.45 -20.52
C LEU A 81 10.39 22.08 -19.46
N GLN A 82 9.42 22.96 -19.20
CA GLN A 82 8.26 22.60 -18.39
C GLN A 82 7.49 21.42 -19.02
N ASP A 83 7.26 21.47 -20.33
CA ASP A 83 6.57 20.39 -21.05
C ASP A 83 7.37 19.07 -21.02
N VAL A 84 8.68 19.13 -21.23
CA VAL A 84 9.56 17.95 -21.09
C VAL A 84 9.42 17.31 -19.71
N ILE A 85 9.39 18.11 -18.64
CA ILE A 85 9.24 17.57 -17.28
C ILE A 85 7.86 16.95 -17.07
N ARG A 86 6.78 17.58 -17.56
CA ARG A 86 5.41 17.02 -17.47
C ARG A 86 5.34 15.66 -18.16
N GLU A 87 5.89 15.56 -19.37
CA GLU A 87 5.89 14.30 -20.13
C GLU A 87 6.80 13.25 -19.51
N ALA A 88 7.98 13.63 -19.00
CA ALA A 88 8.86 12.73 -18.28
C ALA A 88 8.19 12.16 -17.02
N ALA A 89 7.47 12.99 -16.25
CA ALA A 89 6.73 12.56 -15.07
C ALA A 89 5.60 11.57 -15.44
N ARG A 90 4.81 11.88 -16.47
CA ARG A 90 3.76 10.98 -16.98
C ARG A 90 4.32 9.64 -17.45
N ALA A 91 5.36 9.67 -18.28
CA ALA A 91 6.00 8.48 -18.81
C ALA A 91 6.62 7.61 -17.70
N SER A 92 7.28 8.23 -16.72
CA SER A 92 7.87 7.51 -15.59
C SER A 92 6.81 6.84 -14.72
N ASN A 93 5.70 7.53 -14.45
CA ASN A 93 4.60 6.98 -13.67
C ASN A 93 3.95 5.77 -14.39
N LEU A 94 3.71 5.89 -15.70
CA LEU A 94 3.17 4.80 -16.51
C LEU A 94 4.13 3.60 -16.59
N ALA A 95 5.43 3.86 -16.77
CA ALA A 95 6.45 2.81 -16.79
C ALA A 95 6.49 2.06 -15.45
N MET A 96 6.49 2.80 -14.34
CA MET A 96 6.46 2.25 -12.99
C MET A 96 5.22 1.37 -12.75
N ILE A 97 4.00 1.87 -13.05
CA ILE A 97 2.77 1.08 -12.85
C ILE A 97 2.80 -0.20 -13.69
N SER A 98 3.28 -0.12 -14.94
CA SER A 98 3.38 -1.27 -15.84
C SER A 98 4.38 -2.31 -15.31
N GLU A 99 5.52 -1.87 -14.79
CA GLU A 99 6.51 -2.74 -14.17
C GLU A 99 5.96 -3.40 -12.91
N PHE A 100 5.31 -2.64 -12.02
CA PHE A 100 4.69 -3.18 -10.81
C PHE A 100 3.61 -4.21 -11.13
N ALA A 101 2.77 -3.98 -12.14
CA ALA A 101 1.75 -4.94 -12.54
C ALA A 101 2.37 -6.29 -12.93
N PHE A 102 3.42 -6.26 -13.75
CA PHE A 102 4.11 -7.47 -14.18
C PHE A 102 4.84 -8.17 -13.03
N ARG A 103 5.63 -7.41 -12.25
CA ARG A 103 6.46 -7.98 -11.19
C ARG A 103 5.67 -8.45 -9.98
N ASN A 104 4.57 -7.78 -9.63
CA ASN A 104 3.69 -8.23 -8.57
C ASN A 104 3.05 -9.58 -8.91
N ALA A 105 2.68 -9.82 -10.17
CA ALA A 105 2.15 -11.11 -10.58
C ALA A 105 3.18 -12.23 -10.37
N GLN A 106 4.43 -12.03 -10.83
CA GLN A 106 5.50 -13.01 -10.65
C GLN A 106 5.86 -13.23 -9.17
N ALA A 107 5.98 -12.16 -8.41
CA ALA A 107 6.35 -12.26 -7.00
C ALA A 107 5.25 -12.89 -6.15
N LEU A 108 3.98 -12.69 -6.49
CA LEU A 108 2.87 -13.34 -5.82
C LEU A 108 2.89 -14.86 -6.04
N GLU A 109 3.17 -15.32 -7.25
CA GLU A 109 3.38 -16.74 -7.55
C GLU A 109 4.53 -17.29 -6.69
N ALA A 110 5.68 -16.63 -6.66
CA ALA A 110 6.82 -17.06 -5.84
C ALA A 110 6.49 -17.12 -4.34
N LEU A 111 5.80 -16.10 -3.80
CA LEU A 111 5.39 -16.07 -2.40
C LEU A 111 4.50 -17.26 -2.04
N VAL A 112 3.54 -17.62 -2.89
CA VAL A 112 2.61 -18.72 -2.63
C VAL A 112 3.26 -20.08 -2.89
N ASP A 113 3.82 -20.28 -4.07
CA ASP A 113 4.25 -21.60 -4.54
C ASP A 113 5.60 -22.03 -3.98
N GLU A 114 6.53 -21.08 -3.82
CA GLU A 114 7.89 -21.36 -3.33
C GLU A 114 8.03 -21.15 -1.82
N HIS A 115 7.35 -20.13 -1.28
CA HIS A 115 7.47 -19.75 0.14
C HIS A 115 6.27 -20.18 0.99
N GLY A 116 5.20 -20.72 0.40
CA GLY A 116 4.06 -21.25 1.14
C GLY A 116 3.21 -20.18 1.83
N VAL A 117 3.31 -18.92 1.41
CA VAL A 117 2.53 -17.81 1.97
C VAL A 117 1.04 -18.04 1.76
N GLN A 118 0.26 -17.82 2.81
CA GLN A 118 -1.17 -18.08 2.83
C GLN A 118 -1.96 -16.82 2.50
N LEU A 119 -2.47 -16.73 1.28
CA LEU A 119 -3.35 -15.64 0.87
C LEU A 119 -4.67 -15.68 1.64
N ARG A 120 -5.09 -14.50 2.11
CA ARG A 120 -6.34 -14.28 2.84
C ARG A 120 -7.04 -13.05 2.28
N THR A 121 -8.32 -12.92 2.57
CA THR A 121 -9.07 -11.67 2.41
C THR A 121 -9.56 -11.28 3.79
N PHE A 122 -9.69 -9.98 4.06
CA PHE A 122 -10.30 -9.56 5.31
C PHE A 122 -11.76 -10.06 5.38
N PRO A 123 -12.24 -10.47 6.57
CA PRO A 123 -13.64 -10.75 6.79
C PRO A 123 -14.53 -9.57 6.39
N GLU A 124 -15.77 -9.87 5.98
CA GLU A 124 -16.71 -8.87 5.46
C GLU A 124 -17.04 -7.78 6.49
N ASP A 125 -17.18 -8.16 7.77
CA ASP A 125 -17.44 -7.23 8.87
C ASP A 125 -16.27 -6.26 9.11
N VAL A 126 -15.03 -6.75 9.00
CA VAL A 126 -13.83 -5.90 9.06
C VAL A 126 -13.81 -4.92 7.89
N MET A 127 -14.07 -5.40 6.67
CA MET A 127 -14.13 -4.55 5.47
C MET A 127 -15.24 -3.49 5.56
N ALA A 128 -16.42 -3.84 6.08
CA ALA A 128 -17.52 -2.92 6.28
C ALA A 128 -17.20 -1.83 7.33
N ALA A 129 -16.52 -2.21 8.41
CA ALA A 129 -16.06 -1.27 9.43
C ALA A 129 -15.03 -0.28 8.85
N LEU A 130 -14.04 -0.78 8.11
CA LEU A 130 -13.04 0.05 7.44
C LEU A 130 -13.67 0.98 6.41
N TYR A 131 -14.60 0.50 5.58
CA TYR A 131 -15.32 1.31 4.62
C TYR A 131 -16.07 2.48 5.27
N THR A 132 -16.78 2.19 6.37
CA THR A 132 -17.53 3.19 7.14
C THR A 132 -16.61 4.29 7.67
N LEU A 133 -15.46 3.92 8.21
CA LEU A 133 -14.47 4.87 8.75
C LEU A 133 -13.82 5.71 7.65
N VAL A 134 -13.47 5.11 6.52
CA VAL A 134 -12.80 5.81 5.41
C VAL A 134 -13.73 6.78 4.68
N THR A 135 -15.00 6.40 4.50
CA THR A 135 -15.97 7.21 3.74
C THR A 135 -16.78 8.17 4.62
N GLY A 136 -16.74 8.00 5.94
CA GLY A 136 -17.63 8.70 6.87
C GLY A 136 -19.10 8.31 6.71
N SER A 137 -19.41 7.26 5.95
CA SER A 137 -20.78 6.81 5.73
C SER A 137 -21.31 6.13 6.98
N HIS A 138 -21.97 6.90 7.84
CA HIS A 138 -22.73 6.33 8.96
C HIS A 138 -23.99 5.69 8.40
N SER A 139 -23.93 4.43 7.95
CA SER A 139 -25.14 3.62 7.92
C SER A 139 -25.48 3.28 9.37
N ALA A 140 -26.31 4.12 10.00
CA ALA A 140 -27.00 3.70 11.21
C ALA A 140 -27.71 2.37 10.87
N PRO A 141 -27.55 1.30 11.67
CA PRO A 141 -28.35 0.11 11.48
C PRO A 141 -29.80 0.51 11.72
N ASP A 142 -30.61 0.48 10.66
CA ASP A 142 -32.04 0.71 10.73
C ASP A 142 -32.66 -0.49 11.46
N ARG A 143 -32.62 -0.44 12.80
CA ARG A 143 -33.38 -1.34 13.67
C ARG A 143 -34.83 -0.88 13.66
N GLN A 144 -35.55 -1.16 12.58
CA GLN A 144 -37.00 -1.30 12.59
C GLN A 144 -37.50 -1.89 11.25
N ARG A 145 -37.64 -3.22 11.21
CA ARG A 145 -38.91 -3.92 10.94
C ARG A 145 -38.78 -5.41 11.27
#